data_AF-A0A348XJV4-F1
#
_entry.id   AF-A0A348XJV4-F1
#
_cell.length_a   1.000
_cell.length_b   1.000
_cell.length_c   1.000
_cell.angle_alpha   90.00
_cell.angle_beta   90.00
_cell.angle_gamma   90.00
#
_symmetry.space_group_name_H-M   'P 1'
#
loop_
_entity.id
_entity.type
_entity.pdbx_description
1 polymer ?
#
loop_
_entity_poly.entity_id
_entity_poly.type
_entity_poly.pdbx_seq_one_letter_code
_entity_poly.pdbx_strand_id
1 'polypeptide(L)'
;MVWMIALFMMTLTARANVGGQATGVYLSPEQVASLSQGIATVKIERVIPVLLNGHVWTEAHCAVNETWKGEPAANVIVRQAGGTLGELRTQSGPRPDFMPGEEWLLAMVPSPAGDWTLLGLVHGAWRLSGNEATRDYAGVIFAAPPPADIAEGRYEHTPLTELRTRMSPPDFAAMDTHGQPRAPSQGDEAPREGLLMHIAPPTGSGTEAVGGEQAALLPQRSTTQPVAVRLLLLGLFLVLLFLIVIGCRRSCR
;
A
#
# COMPACT_ATOMS: atom_id res chain seq x y z
N MET A 1 28.91 -42.38 -13.18
CA MET A 1 28.83 -41.86 -11.79
C MET A 1 28.88 -40.34 -11.69
N VAL A 2 29.77 -39.62 -12.39
CA VAL A 2 29.89 -38.14 -12.32
C VAL A 2 28.60 -37.38 -12.72
N TRP A 3 27.82 -37.92 -13.66
CA TRP A 3 26.54 -37.32 -14.10
C TRP A 3 25.42 -37.36 -13.04
N MET A 4 25.44 -38.28 -12.07
CA MET A 4 24.43 -38.31 -11.00
C MET A 4 24.66 -37.25 -9.91
N ILE A 5 25.92 -36.83 -9.68
CA ILE A 5 26.25 -35.80 -8.69
C ILE A 5 25.85 -34.40 -9.19
N ALA A 6 25.99 -34.15 -10.50
CA ALA A 6 25.55 -32.89 -11.11
C ALA A 6 24.02 -32.71 -11.08
N LEU A 7 23.25 -33.79 -11.23
CA LEU A 7 21.79 -33.74 -11.17
C LEU A 7 21.28 -33.49 -9.73
N PHE A 8 22.01 -33.97 -8.72
CA PHE A 8 21.69 -33.77 -7.31
C PHE A 8 22.06 -32.37 -6.79
N MET A 9 23.10 -31.74 -7.37
CA MET A 9 23.47 -30.34 -7.04
C MET A 9 22.57 -29.29 -7.70
N MET A 10 21.87 -29.63 -8.79
CA MET A 10 21.00 -28.68 -9.51
C MET A 10 19.56 -28.62 -8.96
N THR A 11 19.19 -29.50 -8.02
CA THR A 11 17.85 -29.58 -7.41
C THR A 11 17.72 -28.82 -6.08
N LEU A 12 18.79 -28.21 -5.54
CA LEU A 12 18.83 -27.76 -4.15
C LEU A 12 18.67 -26.25 -3.88
N THR A 13 18.40 -25.40 -4.87
CA THR A 13 18.36 -23.93 -4.66
C THR A 13 17.13 -23.23 -5.24
N ALA A 14 15.98 -23.89 -5.24
CA ALA A 14 14.69 -23.22 -5.32
C ALA A 14 14.04 -23.17 -3.93
N ARG A 15 14.67 -22.51 -2.96
CA ARG A 15 13.92 -22.04 -1.79
C ARG A 15 13.04 -20.91 -2.29
N ALA A 16 11.79 -21.26 -2.61
CA ALA A 16 10.73 -20.29 -2.82
C ALA A 16 10.77 -19.32 -1.64
N ASN A 17 11.09 -18.05 -1.90
CA ASN A 17 10.81 -16.97 -0.99
C ASN A 17 9.28 -16.90 -0.92
N VAL A 18 8.68 -17.69 -0.02
CA VAL A 18 7.28 -17.54 0.33
C VAL A 18 7.23 -16.20 1.04
N GLY A 19 6.99 -15.11 0.31
CA GLY A 19 6.62 -13.84 0.90
C GLY A 19 5.44 -14.08 1.84
N GLY A 20 5.50 -13.51 3.04
CA GLY A 20 4.52 -13.82 4.08
C GLY A 20 3.21 -13.19 3.65
N GLN A 21 2.30 -14.00 3.10
CA GLN A 21 0.95 -13.53 2.81
C GLN A 21 0.22 -13.36 4.14
N ALA A 22 -0.40 -12.21 4.34
CA ALA A 22 -1.24 -11.97 5.50
C ALA A 22 -2.69 -11.88 5.06
N THR A 23 -3.58 -12.58 5.77
CA THR A 23 -5.01 -12.39 5.60
C THR A 23 -5.46 -11.16 6.40
N GLY A 24 -6.08 -10.20 5.73
CA GLY A 24 -6.52 -8.94 6.32
C GLY A 24 -7.94 -8.55 5.89
N VAL A 25 -8.51 -7.54 6.53
CA VAL A 25 -9.77 -6.91 6.11
C VAL A 25 -9.42 -5.54 5.54
N TYR A 26 -10.03 -5.16 4.42
CA TYR A 26 -9.86 -3.82 3.88
C TYR A 26 -10.32 -2.77 4.90
N LEU A 27 -9.48 -1.76 5.12
CA LEU A 27 -9.81 -0.59 5.94
C LEU A 27 -9.90 0.63 5.04
N SER A 28 -11.08 1.23 5.00
CA SER A 28 -11.26 2.49 4.28
C SER A 28 -10.44 3.61 4.92
N PRO A 29 -10.07 4.68 4.18
CA PRO A 29 -9.48 5.88 4.75
C PRO A 29 -10.17 6.41 6.01
N GLU A 30 -11.50 6.41 6.05
CA GLU A 30 -12.31 6.83 7.21
C GLU A 30 -12.09 5.90 8.41
N GLN A 31 -12.09 4.59 8.19
CA GLN A 31 -11.83 3.61 9.24
C GLN A 31 -10.40 3.71 9.77
N VAL A 32 -9.43 3.89 8.88
CA VAL A 32 -8.03 4.13 9.26
C VAL A 32 -7.93 5.39 10.10
N ALA A 33 -8.55 6.49 9.67
CA ALA A 33 -8.54 7.74 10.41
C ALA A 33 -9.19 7.62 11.80
N SER A 34 -10.29 6.88 11.89
CA SER A 34 -10.99 6.63 13.17
C SER A 34 -10.11 5.84 14.15
N LEU A 35 -9.48 4.76 13.69
CA LEU A 35 -8.68 3.85 14.50
C LEU A 35 -7.28 4.36 14.84
N SER A 36 -6.72 5.27 14.04
CA SER A 36 -5.40 5.85 14.29
C SER A 36 -5.40 6.87 15.42
N GLN A 37 -4.29 6.94 16.16
CA GLN A 37 -4.08 7.94 17.22
C GLN A 37 -3.21 9.11 16.75
N GLY A 38 -2.35 8.88 15.75
CA GLY A 38 -1.59 9.92 15.07
C GLY A 38 -1.72 9.77 13.55
N ILE A 39 -1.89 10.87 12.83
CA ILE A 39 -1.88 10.88 11.37
C ILE A 39 -1.03 12.06 10.94
N ALA A 40 0.02 11.81 10.16
CA ALA A 40 0.94 12.84 9.71
C ALA A 40 1.50 12.53 8.32
N THR A 41 1.74 13.58 7.54
CA THR A 41 2.65 13.50 6.41
C THR A 41 4.07 13.60 6.95
N VAL A 42 4.94 12.74 6.44
CA VAL A 42 6.31 12.62 6.90
C VAL A 42 7.25 12.48 5.72
N LYS A 43 8.50 12.89 5.93
CA LYS A 43 9.62 12.54 5.07
C LYS A 43 10.45 11.46 5.74
N ILE A 44 10.73 10.38 5.03
CA ILE A 44 11.59 9.30 5.53
C ILE A 44 13.04 9.79 5.49
N GLU A 45 13.69 9.88 6.64
CA GLU A 45 15.10 10.30 6.72
C GLU A 45 16.04 9.12 6.55
N ARG A 46 15.73 8.00 7.23
CA ARG A 46 16.50 6.76 7.15
C ARG A 46 15.67 5.57 7.58
N VAL A 47 16.06 4.41 7.07
CA VAL A 47 15.45 3.11 7.41
C VAL A 47 16.55 2.20 7.89
N ILE A 48 16.45 1.70 9.13
CA ILE A 48 17.47 0.83 9.72
C ILE A 48 16.85 -0.46 10.28
N PRO A 49 17.49 -1.61 10.04
CA PRO A 49 17.14 -2.82 10.76
C PRO A 49 17.74 -2.77 12.19
N VAL A 50 16.97 -3.19 13.18
CA VAL A 50 17.39 -3.28 14.58
C VAL A 50 17.04 -4.65 15.15
N LEU A 51 17.85 -5.15 16.09
CA LEU A 51 17.58 -6.40 16.80
C LEU A 51 16.92 -6.09 18.15
N LEU A 52 15.67 -6.49 18.33
CA LEU A 52 14.94 -6.32 19.58
C LEU A 52 14.33 -7.65 20.00
N ASN A 53 14.65 -8.09 21.22
CA ASN A 53 14.16 -9.35 21.79
C ASN A 53 14.40 -10.56 20.89
N GLY A 54 15.56 -10.62 20.20
CA GLY A 54 15.92 -11.71 19.30
C GLY A 54 15.24 -11.66 17.92
N HIS A 55 14.42 -10.65 17.65
CA HIS A 55 13.76 -10.45 16.36
C HIS A 55 14.32 -9.22 15.64
N VAL A 56 14.43 -9.30 14.32
CA VAL A 56 14.77 -8.16 13.47
C VAL A 56 13.52 -7.33 13.26
N TRP A 57 13.62 -6.05 13.59
CA TRP A 57 12.63 -5.01 13.31
C TRP A 57 13.22 -4.04 12.32
N THR A 58 12.37 -3.30 11.62
CA THR A 58 12.76 -2.19 10.75
C THR A 58 12.21 -0.90 11.35
N GLU A 59 13.11 0.05 11.60
CA GLU A 59 12.78 1.40 12.07
C GLU A 59 12.88 2.37 10.90
N ALA A 60 11.77 3.02 10.57
CA ALA A 60 11.77 4.20 9.73
C ALA A 60 11.84 5.44 10.63
N HIS A 61 12.89 6.22 10.47
CA HIS A 61 13.03 7.52 11.11
C HIS A 61 12.43 8.57 10.19
N CYS A 62 11.48 9.32 10.72
CA CYS A 62 10.62 10.18 9.93
C CYS A 62 10.63 11.59 10.51
N ALA A 63 10.85 12.59 9.65
CA ALA A 63 10.59 13.99 9.96
C ALA A 63 9.12 14.28 9.64
N VAL A 64 8.38 14.80 10.61
CA VAL A 64 6.96 15.16 10.43
C VAL A 64 6.87 16.49 9.68
N ASN A 65 6.21 16.47 8.52
CA ASN A 65 5.98 17.67 7.70
C ASN A 65 4.68 18.37 8.12
N GLU A 66 3.59 17.60 8.23
CA GLU A 66 2.27 18.12 8.57
C GLU A 66 1.51 17.10 9.42
N THR A 67 0.82 17.56 10.46
CA THR A 67 -0.02 16.71 11.30
C THR A 67 -1.48 16.87 10.91
N TRP A 68 -2.19 15.77 10.67
CA TRP A 68 -3.62 15.74 10.39
C TRP A 68 -4.46 15.32 11.61
N LYS A 69 -3.91 14.47 12.48
CA LYS A 69 -4.56 14.02 13.72
C LYS A 69 -3.53 13.73 14.81
N GLY A 70 -3.89 14.03 16.05
CA GLY A 70 -3.05 13.76 17.22
C GLY A 70 -1.90 14.76 17.37
N GLU A 71 -0.92 14.39 18.18
CA GLU A 71 0.25 15.23 18.50
C GLU A 71 1.56 14.43 18.36
N PRO A 72 1.88 13.91 17.16
CA PRO A 72 3.19 13.29 16.95
C PRO A 72 4.31 14.33 17.15
N ALA A 73 5.42 13.90 17.74
CA ALA A 73 6.61 14.75 17.84
C ALA A 73 7.13 15.13 16.44
N ALA A 74 7.91 16.22 16.34
CA ALA A 74 8.49 16.66 15.07
C ALA A 74 9.34 15.58 14.37
N ASN A 75 9.90 14.66 15.14
CA ASN A 75 10.57 13.47 14.64
C ASN A 75 9.93 12.24 15.28
N VAL A 76 9.52 11.28 14.45
CA VAL A 76 8.91 10.03 14.90
C VAL A 76 9.71 8.84 14.40
N ILE A 77 9.69 7.76 15.19
CA ILE A 77 10.20 6.46 14.77
C ILE A 77 8.99 5.57 14.55
N VAL A 78 8.85 5.08 13.33
CA VAL A 78 7.84 4.09 12.97
C VAL A 78 8.54 2.74 12.91
N ARG A 79 8.20 1.86 13.85
CA ARG A 79 8.79 0.54 13.95
C ARG A 79 7.83 -0.52 13.44
N GLN A 80 8.32 -1.40 12.58
CA GLN A 80 7.59 -2.56 12.08
C GLN A 80 8.41 -3.83 12.24
N ALA A 81 7.73 -4.93 12.57
CA ALA A 81 8.38 -6.23 12.65
C ALA A 81 8.94 -6.63 11.28
N GLY A 82 10.02 -7.40 11.28
CA GLY A 82 10.62 -7.94 10.07
C GLY A 82 11.83 -7.15 9.57
N GLY A 83 12.55 -7.76 8.64
CA GLY A 83 13.76 -7.21 8.03
C GLY A 83 14.90 -8.21 8.02
N THR A 84 16.06 -7.74 7.61
CA THR A 84 17.31 -8.52 7.57
C THR A 84 18.41 -7.74 8.25
N LEU A 85 19.12 -8.39 9.17
CA LEU A 85 20.29 -7.84 9.87
C LEU A 85 21.41 -8.90 9.88
N GLY A 86 22.38 -8.75 8.98
CA GLY A 86 23.38 -9.80 8.74
C GLY A 86 22.71 -11.09 8.25
N GLU A 87 23.02 -12.21 8.92
CA GLU A 87 22.41 -13.52 8.62
C GLU A 87 21.02 -13.71 9.27
N LEU A 88 20.60 -12.80 10.16
CA LEU A 88 19.30 -12.87 10.80
C LEU A 88 18.24 -12.28 9.89
N ARG A 89 17.18 -13.05 9.65
CA ARG A 89 15.99 -12.60 8.92
C ARG A 89 14.77 -12.83 9.78
N THR A 90 14.00 -11.77 10.01
CA THR A 90 12.65 -11.89 10.57
C THR A 90 11.66 -11.61 9.47
N GLN A 91 10.73 -12.54 9.30
CA GLN A 91 9.65 -12.40 8.35
C GLN A 91 8.40 -11.94 9.06
N SER A 92 7.85 -10.82 8.59
CA SER A 92 6.54 -10.32 8.95
C SER A 92 5.63 -10.40 7.73
N GLY A 93 4.33 -10.13 7.94
CA GLY A 93 3.41 -9.86 6.85
C GLY A 93 3.83 -8.68 5.96
N PRO A 94 2.98 -8.29 5.00
CA PRO A 94 3.25 -7.20 4.08
C PRO A 94 3.53 -5.91 4.86
N ARG A 95 4.45 -5.11 4.32
CA ARG A 95 4.88 -3.85 4.92
C ARG A 95 5.27 -2.86 3.82
N PRO A 96 5.13 -1.55 4.07
CA PRO A 96 5.66 -0.55 3.15
C PRO A 96 7.17 -0.71 2.97
N ASP A 97 7.63 -0.55 1.74
CA ASP A 97 9.06 -0.53 1.41
C ASP A 97 9.59 0.89 1.46
N PHE A 98 9.76 1.42 2.67
CA PHE A 98 10.21 2.79 2.88
C PHE A 98 11.61 3.01 2.29
N MET A 99 11.78 4.08 1.51
CA MET A 99 13.10 4.54 1.09
C MET A 99 13.42 5.93 1.64
N PRO A 100 14.69 6.20 2.04
CA PRO A 100 15.12 7.54 2.43
C PRO A 100 14.81 8.58 1.35
N GLY A 101 14.30 9.74 1.78
CA GLY A 101 13.92 10.85 0.92
C GLY A 101 12.48 10.83 0.43
N GLU A 102 11.77 9.71 0.56
CA GLU A 102 10.36 9.61 0.17
C GLU A 102 9.43 10.34 1.15
N GLU A 103 8.29 10.80 0.63
CA GLU A 103 7.22 11.38 1.43
C GLU A 103 6.05 10.39 1.55
N TRP A 104 5.49 10.32 2.76
CA TRP A 104 4.46 9.36 3.11
C TRP A 104 3.43 10.00 4.02
N LEU A 105 2.16 9.62 3.88
CA LEU A 105 1.15 9.83 4.90
C LEU A 105 1.07 8.57 5.75
N LEU A 106 1.34 8.70 7.06
CA LEU A 106 1.34 7.60 8.00
C LEU A 106 0.22 7.77 9.03
N ALA A 107 -0.58 6.74 9.17
CA ALA A 107 -1.61 6.59 10.17
C ALA A 107 -1.14 5.57 11.21
N MET A 108 -0.95 6.05 12.43
CA MET A 108 -0.11 5.42 13.44
C MET A 108 -0.85 5.19 14.75
N VAL A 109 -0.38 4.21 15.52
CA VAL A 109 -0.77 3.97 16.91
C VAL A 109 0.51 3.89 17.77
N PRO A 110 0.50 4.42 19.00
CA PRO A 110 1.65 4.36 19.87
C PRO A 110 1.93 2.91 20.26
N SER A 111 3.21 2.57 20.30
CA SER A 111 3.66 1.31 20.85
C SER A 111 3.90 1.45 22.37
N PRO A 112 3.89 0.34 23.13
CA PRO A 112 4.27 0.36 24.54
C PRO A 112 5.70 0.85 24.80
N ALA A 113 6.57 0.85 23.78
CA ALA A 113 7.95 1.32 23.89
C ALA A 113 8.10 2.85 23.70
N GLY A 114 7.00 3.56 23.42
CA GLY A 114 6.99 5.01 23.24
C GLY A 114 7.28 5.48 21.81
N ASP A 115 7.53 4.56 20.88
CA ASP A 115 7.56 4.82 19.43
C ASP A 115 6.18 4.57 18.80
N TRP A 116 6.11 4.66 17.46
CA TRP A 116 4.90 4.46 16.70
C TRP A 116 4.97 3.16 15.89
N THR A 117 3.81 2.53 15.68
CA THR A 117 3.63 1.48 14.67
C THR A 117 2.54 1.90 13.69
N LEU A 118 2.61 1.39 12.46
CA LEU A 118 1.56 1.60 11.47
C LEU A 118 0.29 0.85 11.87
N LEU A 119 -0.85 1.54 11.71
CA LEU A 119 -2.14 0.89 11.85
C LEU A 119 -2.33 -0.13 10.72
N GLY A 120 -2.58 -1.40 11.08
CA GLY A 120 -2.91 -2.43 10.09
C GLY A 120 -1.80 -2.68 9.06
N LEU A 121 -0.53 -2.61 9.44
CA LEU A 121 0.59 -2.84 8.52
C LEU A 121 0.59 -1.86 7.34
N VAL A 122 0.25 -2.32 6.13
CA VAL A 122 0.16 -1.49 4.90
C VAL A 122 -1.08 -0.59 4.86
N HIS A 123 -2.12 -0.89 5.65
CA HIS A 123 -3.35 -0.09 5.67
C HIS A 123 -3.09 1.36 6.12
N GLY A 124 -2.15 1.57 7.05
CA GLY A 124 -1.86 2.88 7.60
C GLY A 124 -0.83 3.69 6.82
N ALA A 125 -0.49 3.33 5.58
CA ALA A 125 0.62 3.97 4.85
C ALA A 125 0.24 4.29 3.41
N TRP A 126 0.38 5.57 3.03
CA TRP A 126 0.28 6.01 1.65
C TRP A 126 1.58 6.69 1.24
N ARG A 127 2.14 6.26 0.13
CA ARG A 127 3.24 6.95 -0.53
C ARG A 127 2.69 8.20 -1.21
N LEU A 128 3.37 9.33 -1.01
CA LEU A 128 2.98 10.60 -1.61
C LEU A 128 3.84 10.89 -2.84
N SER A 129 3.18 11.31 -3.92
CA SER A 129 3.83 11.73 -5.16
C SER A 129 3.07 12.90 -5.77
N GLY A 130 3.51 14.13 -5.47
CA GLY A 130 2.79 15.33 -5.86
C GLY A 130 1.42 15.41 -5.16
N ASN A 131 0.34 15.50 -5.93
CA ASN A 131 -1.02 15.58 -5.39
C ASN A 131 -1.71 14.20 -5.29
N GLU A 132 -0.95 13.11 -5.35
CA GLU A 132 -1.47 11.75 -5.33
C GLU A 132 -0.92 10.98 -4.13
N ALA A 133 -1.81 10.25 -3.46
CA ALA A 133 -1.49 9.31 -2.41
C ALA A 133 -1.79 7.89 -2.89
N THR A 134 -0.80 7.01 -2.79
CA THR A 134 -0.92 5.60 -3.23
C THR A 134 -0.67 4.65 -2.08
N ARG A 135 -1.59 3.73 -1.86
CA ARG A 135 -1.43 2.63 -0.91
C ARG A 135 -1.24 1.32 -1.68
N ASP A 136 -0.27 0.50 -1.27
CA ASP A 136 0.06 -0.77 -1.89
C ASP A 136 -0.33 -1.95 -0.99
N TYR A 137 -1.19 -2.83 -1.50
CA TYR A 137 -1.65 -4.04 -0.81
C TYR A 137 -0.90 -5.32 -1.23
N ALA A 138 0.26 -5.20 -1.88
CA ALA A 138 1.09 -6.34 -2.23
C ALA A 138 1.35 -7.23 -0.99
N GLY A 139 0.94 -8.50 -1.08
CA GLY A 139 1.10 -9.49 -0.02
C GLY A 139 -0.06 -9.57 0.98
N VAL A 140 -1.12 -8.77 0.81
CA VAL A 140 -2.38 -8.92 1.54
C VAL A 140 -3.34 -9.84 0.77
N ILE A 141 -3.93 -10.80 1.48
CA ILE A 141 -5.11 -11.55 1.03
C ILE A 141 -6.30 -10.99 1.79
N PHE A 142 -7.31 -10.50 1.09
CA PHE A 142 -8.48 -9.96 1.77
C PHE A 142 -9.45 -11.08 2.19
N ALA A 143 -9.89 -11.06 3.44
CA ALA A 143 -10.88 -11.99 3.98
C ALA A 143 -12.28 -11.78 3.37
N ALA A 144 -12.57 -10.55 2.92
CA ALA A 144 -13.75 -10.18 2.16
C ALA A 144 -13.31 -9.38 0.92
N PRO A 145 -14.05 -9.42 -0.21
CA PRO A 145 -13.69 -8.64 -1.39
C PRO A 145 -13.51 -7.15 -1.04
N PRO A 146 -12.35 -6.55 -1.37
CA PRO A 146 -12.17 -5.11 -1.22
C PRO A 146 -13.01 -4.37 -2.28
N PRO A 147 -13.07 -3.03 -2.25
CA PRO A 147 -13.54 -2.23 -3.37
C PRO A 147 -12.96 -2.70 -4.72
N ALA A 148 -13.78 -2.64 -5.78
CA ALA A 148 -13.46 -3.27 -7.07
C ALA A 148 -12.16 -2.73 -7.71
N ASP A 149 -11.90 -1.43 -7.55
CA ASP A 149 -10.68 -0.74 -7.96
C ASP A 149 -9.41 -1.34 -7.33
N ILE A 150 -9.51 -1.83 -6.09
CA ILE A 150 -8.39 -2.45 -5.36
C ILE A 150 -8.24 -3.92 -5.75
N ALA A 151 -9.37 -4.63 -5.94
CA ALA A 151 -9.39 -6.04 -6.29
C ALA A 151 -8.63 -6.32 -7.60
N GLU A 152 -8.69 -5.39 -8.56
CA GLU A 152 -8.04 -5.48 -9.86
C GLU A 152 -6.59 -4.96 -9.86
N GLY A 153 -6.31 -3.92 -9.05
CA GLY A 153 -5.08 -3.15 -9.16
C GLY A 153 -4.01 -3.39 -8.10
N ARG A 154 -4.33 -3.99 -6.94
CA ARG A 154 -3.49 -4.01 -5.70
C ARG A 154 -3.14 -2.65 -5.12
N TYR A 155 -3.34 -1.57 -5.87
CA TYR A 155 -3.08 -0.21 -5.45
C TYR A 155 -4.39 0.54 -5.24
N GLU A 156 -4.43 1.36 -4.20
CA GLU A 156 -5.47 2.36 -3.99
C GLU A 156 -4.84 3.73 -4.25
N HIS A 157 -5.35 4.40 -5.28
CA HIS A 157 -4.91 5.74 -5.69
C HIS A 157 -5.96 6.74 -5.22
N THR A 158 -5.54 7.78 -4.51
CA THR A 158 -6.46 8.82 -4.03
C THR A 158 -5.79 10.18 -4.15
N PRO A 159 -6.43 11.19 -4.76
CA PRO A 159 -5.95 12.56 -4.71
C PRO A 159 -5.74 13.01 -3.27
N LEU A 160 -4.65 13.72 -2.97
CA LEU A 160 -4.29 14.08 -1.60
C LEU A 160 -5.37 14.94 -0.93
N THR A 161 -6.03 15.82 -1.69
CA THR A 161 -7.16 16.64 -1.23
C THR A 161 -8.38 15.80 -0.83
N GLU A 162 -8.69 14.77 -1.61
CA GLU A 162 -9.78 13.84 -1.30
C GLU A 162 -9.42 13.01 -0.08
N LEU A 163 -8.21 12.44 -0.05
CA LEU A 163 -7.74 11.64 1.08
C LEU A 163 -7.78 12.43 2.38
N ARG A 164 -7.32 13.68 2.35
CA ARG A 164 -7.40 14.61 3.48
C ARG A 164 -8.84 14.81 3.95
N THR A 165 -9.78 14.98 3.02
CA THR A 165 -11.21 15.13 3.35
C THR A 165 -11.75 13.88 4.02
N ARG A 166 -11.42 12.69 3.50
CA ARG A 166 -11.88 11.39 4.01
C ARG A 166 -11.24 11.00 5.35
N MET A 167 -10.01 11.45 5.60
CA MET A 167 -9.27 11.15 6.83
C MET A 167 -9.42 12.23 7.91
N SER A 168 -10.01 13.37 7.57
CA SER A 168 -10.43 14.33 8.57
C SER A 168 -11.49 13.65 9.43
N PRO A 169 -11.35 13.64 10.76
CA PRO A 169 -12.38 13.09 11.61
C PRO A 169 -13.70 13.78 11.23
N PRO A 170 -14.78 13.03 10.96
CA PRO A 170 -16.08 13.65 10.88
C PRO A 170 -16.26 14.47 12.15
N ASP A 171 -16.86 15.65 12.04
CA ASP A 171 -17.19 16.44 13.22
C ASP A 171 -18.04 15.55 14.14
N PHE A 172 -17.43 14.92 15.15
CA PHE A 172 -18.07 13.86 15.92
C PHE A 172 -19.24 14.41 16.74
N ALA A 173 -19.31 15.74 16.91
CA ALA A 173 -20.50 16.42 17.41
C ALA A 173 -21.74 16.19 16.52
N ALA A 174 -21.53 15.92 15.23
CA ALA A 174 -22.56 15.68 14.23
C ALA A 174 -22.83 14.18 13.96
N MET A 175 -22.16 13.24 14.63
CA MET A 175 -22.47 11.81 14.53
C MET A 175 -23.26 11.31 15.74
N ASP A 176 -24.15 10.35 15.52
CA ASP A 176 -24.89 9.70 16.59
C ASP A 176 -24.04 8.63 17.31
N THR A 177 -24.58 8.03 18.37
CA THR A 177 -23.91 6.98 19.16
C THR A 177 -23.60 5.70 18.37
N HIS A 178 -24.11 5.56 17.14
CA HIS A 178 -23.87 4.43 16.25
C HIS A 178 -22.88 4.78 15.11
N GLY A 179 -22.27 5.97 15.15
CA GLY A 179 -21.34 6.42 14.12
C GLY A 179 -22.03 6.70 12.78
N GLN A 180 -23.35 6.88 12.77
CA GLN A 180 -24.07 7.40 11.63
C GLN A 180 -24.09 8.93 11.72
N PRO A 181 -24.07 9.66 10.58
CA PRO A 181 -24.38 11.08 10.59
C PRO A 181 -25.72 11.30 11.30
N ARG A 182 -25.73 12.10 12.36
CA ARG A 182 -26.93 12.40 13.12
C ARG A 182 -27.91 13.04 12.14
N ALA A 183 -29.06 12.41 11.91
CA ALA A 183 -30.09 13.02 11.10
C ALA A 183 -30.35 14.43 11.65
N PRO A 184 -30.42 15.49 10.82
CA PRO A 184 -30.67 16.83 11.29
C PRO A 184 -31.90 16.79 12.20
N SER A 185 -31.74 17.20 13.46
CA SER A 185 -32.84 17.18 14.41
C SER A 185 -33.96 18.04 13.83
N GLN A 186 -35.12 17.44 13.58
CA GLN A 186 -36.34 18.10 13.08
C GLN A 186 -36.87 19.25 13.99
N GLY A 187 -36.10 19.69 14.99
CA GLY A 187 -36.44 20.75 15.94
C GLY A 187 -35.81 22.12 15.67
N ASP A 188 -34.90 22.25 14.69
CA ASP A 188 -34.28 23.54 14.31
C ASP A 188 -34.91 24.17 13.06
N GLU A 189 -36.22 23.99 12.86
CA GLU A 189 -36.98 24.92 12.02
C GLU A 189 -37.12 26.24 12.76
N ALA A 190 -36.18 27.15 12.52
CA ALA A 190 -36.41 28.57 12.75
C ALA A 190 -37.75 28.98 12.11
N PRO A 191 -38.58 29.80 12.78
CA PRO A 191 -39.88 30.19 12.26
C PRO A 191 -39.70 30.87 10.90
N ARG A 192 -40.14 30.19 9.84
CA ARG A 192 -40.24 30.75 8.50
C ARG A 192 -41.34 31.80 8.50
N GLU A 193 -40.98 33.04 8.82
CA GLU A 193 -41.79 34.19 8.41
C GLU A 193 -41.87 34.22 6.87
N GLY A 194 -43.08 34.49 6.41
CA GLY A 194 -43.57 34.08 5.11
C GLY A 194 -42.88 34.74 3.92
N LEU A 195 -42.68 33.92 2.89
CA LEU A 195 -42.49 34.39 1.53
C LEU A 195 -43.47 33.65 0.62
N LEU A 196 -44.61 34.28 0.36
CA LEU A 196 -45.51 33.94 -0.73
C LEU A 196 -44.73 34.09 -2.04
N MET A 197 -44.40 32.97 -2.69
CA MET A 197 -43.86 32.98 -4.05
C MET A 197 -44.80 32.20 -4.97
N HIS A 198 -45.30 32.93 -5.96
CA HIS A 198 -46.24 32.54 -6.98
C HIS A 198 -45.59 31.50 -7.92
N ILE A 199 -46.22 30.33 -8.09
CA ILE A 199 -45.73 29.28 -9.01
C ILE A 199 -46.44 29.44 -10.35
N ALA A 200 -45.68 29.75 -11.39
CA ALA A 200 -46.06 29.51 -12.79
C ALA A 200 -45.43 28.18 -13.27
N PRO A 201 -46.11 27.40 -14.12
CA PRO A 201 -45.58 26.12 -14.61
C PRO A 201 -44.66 26.31 -15.82
N PRO A 202 -43.53 25.58 -15.93
CA PRO A 202 -42.84 25.45 -17.19
C PRO A 202 -43.34 24.23 -17.98
N THR A 203 -43.95 24.52 -19.12
CA THR A 203 -43.98 23.68 -20.32
C THR A 203 -42.57 23.51 -20.88
N GLY A 204 -42.18 22.30 -21.30
CA GLY A 204 -40.98 22.13 -22.14
C GLY A 204 -40.41 20.72 -22.19
N SER A 205 -40.96 19.92 -23.10
CA SER A 205 -40.36 18.71 -23.65
C SER A 205 -39.10 19.05 -24.46
N GLY A 206 -38.00 18.31 -24.24
CA GLY A 206 -36.77 18.43 -25.01
C GLY A 206 -35.99 17.12 -25.02
N THR A 207 -36.24 16.33 -26.06
CA THR A 207 -35.50 15.14 -26.49
C THR A 207 -34.18 15.59 -27.13
N GLU A 208 -33.04 15.06 -26.72
CA GLU A 208 -31.90 14.87 -27.63
C GLU A 208 -30.89 13.84 -27.08
N ALA A 209 -30.55 12.90 -27.95
CA ALA A 209 -29.55 11.85 -27.78
C ALA A 209 -28.19 12.31 -28.35
N VAL A 210 -27.24 11.36 -28.43
CA VAL A 210 -25.88 11.46 -29.01
C VAL A 210 -24.85 11.94 -27.98
N GLY A 211 -23.75 11.27 -27.67
CA GLY A 211 -23.00 10.18 -28.29
C GLY A 211 -21.51 10.48 -28.04
N GLY A 212 -20.71 9.50 -27.61
CA GLY A 212 -19.28 9.74 -27.40
C GLY A 212 -18.57 8.73 -26.51
N GLU A 213 -18.55 7.46 -26.92
CA GLU A 213 -17.68 6.44 -26.34
C GLU A 213 -16.27 6.59 -26.94
N GLN A 214 -15.40 7.34 -26.25
CA GLN A 214 -13.97 7.37 -26.55
C GLN A 214 -13.24 6.44 -25.57
N ALA A 215 -13.02 5.20 -26.02
CA ALA A 215 -12.12 4.27 -25.38
C ALA A 215 -10.67 4.77 -25.54
N ALA A 216 -10.14 5.39 -24.48
CA ALA A 216 -8.73 5.75 -24.38
C ALA A 216 -7.89 4.45 -24.25
N LEU A 217 -7.08 4.20 -25.27
CA LEU A 217 -6.02 3.19 -25.26
C LEU A 217 -5.03 3.49 -24.13
N LEU A 218 -5.07 2.70 -23.06
CA LEU A 218 -4.03 2.69 -22.05
C LEU A 218 -2.73 2.12 -22.62
N PRO A 219 -1.57 2.72 -22.33
CA PRO A 219 -0.28 2.20 -22.78
C PRO A 219 0.06 0.91 -22.01
N GLN A 220 0.26 -0.19 -22.73
CA GLN A 220 0.85 -1.41 -22.17
C GLN A 220 2.26 -1.11 -21.66
N ARG A 221 2.42 -1.06 -20.33
CA ARG A 221 3.75 -1.00 -19.69
C ARG A 221 4.44 -2.35 -19.89
N SER A 222 5.52 -2.32 -20.67
CA SER A 222 6.44 -3.44 -20.83
C SER A 222 7.04 -3.82 -19.49
N THR A 223 6.86 -5.09 -19.10
CA THR A 223 7.62 -5.74 -18.03
C THR A 223 9.06 -5.86 -18.48
N THR A 224 9.83 -4.81 -18.23
CA THR A 224 11.29 -4.79 -18.39
C THR A 224 11.88 -5.66 -17.28
N GLN A 225 12.05 -6.96 -17.58
CA GLN A 225 13.01 -7.75 -16.84
C GLN A 225 14.39 -7.09 -16.96
N PRO A 226 15.15 -6.95 -15.86
CA PRO A 226 16.46 -6.31 -15.89
C PRO A 226 17.38 -7.05 -16.87
N VAL A 227 17.95 -6.30 -17.82
CA VAL A 227 18.83 -6.81 -18.89
C VAL A 227 19.97 -7.68 -18.34
N ALA A 228 20.41 -7.41 -17.11
CA ALA A 228 21.42 -8.20 -16.40
C ALA A 228 21.01 -9.68 -16.19
N VAL A 229 19.73 -9.97 -15.93
CA VAL A 229 19.25 -11.34 -15.71
C VAL A 229 19.21 -12.12 -17.02
N ARG A 230 18.89 -11.47 -18.15
CA ARG A 230 18.91 -12.11 -19.47
C ARG A 230 20.32 -12.48 -19.91
N LEU A 231 21.31 -11.62 -19.65
CA LEU A 231 22.71 -11.90 -19.99
C LEU A 231 23.31 -13.04 -19.15
N LEU A 232 22.96 -13.11 -17.87
CA LEU A 232 23.46 -14.14 -16.96
C LEU A 232 22.89 -15.53 -17.31
N LEU A 233 21.60 -15.60 -17.67
CA LEU A 233 20.97 -16.83 -18.15
C LEU A 233 21.53 -17.29 -19.50
N LEU A 234 21.81 -16.36 -20.42
CA LEU A 234 22.42 -16.68 -21.72
C LEU A 234 23.84 -17.23 -21.56
N GLY A 235 24.65 -16.63 -20.67
CA GLY A 235 25.99 -17.10 -20.36
C GLY A 235 26.00 -18.51 -19.77
N LEU A 236 25.10 -18.79 -18.81
CA LEU A 236 24.97 -20.12 -18.21
C LEU A 236 24.57 -21.18 -19.25
N PHE A 237 23.65 -20.83 -20.16
CA PHE A 237 23.21 -21.72 -21.23
C PHE A 237 24.34 -22.09 -22.21
N LEU A 238 25.18 -21.12 -22.59
CA LEU A 238 26.32 -21.36 -23.47
C LEU A 238 27.39 -22.25 -22.83
N VAL A 239 27.66 -22.06 -21.53
CA VAL A 239 28.59 -22.94 -20.78
C VAL A 239 28.05 -24.37 -20.73
N LEU A 240 26.74 -24.55 -20.50
CA LEU A 240 26.10 -25.86 -20.48
C LEU A 240 26.20 -26.56 -21.85
N LEU A 241 25.91 -25.82 -22.94
CA LEU A 241 26.05 -26.32 -24.32
C LEU A 241 27.48 -26.76 -24.62
N PHE A 242 28.46 -25.96 -24.21
CA PHE A 242 29.87 -26.26 -24.42
C PHE A 242 30.30 -27.55 -23.67
N LEU A 243 29.83 -27.73 -22.44
CA LEU A 243 30.09 -28.93 -21.65
C LEU A 243 29.43 -30.19 -22.25
N ILE A 244 28.21 -30.07 -22.80
CA ILE A 244 27.53 -31.17 -23.51
C ILE A 244 28.33 -31.59 -24.76
N VAL A 245 28.80 -30.62 -25.55
CA VAL A 245 29.59 -30.90 -26.77
C VAL A 245 30.92 -31.59 -26.44
N ILE A 246 31.62 -31.16 -25.39
CA ILE A 246 32.87 -31.81 -24.95
C ILE A 246 32.60 -33.22 -24.43
N GLY A 247 31.50 -33.42 -23.68
CA GLY A 247 31.07 -34.71 -23.18
C GLY A 247 30.81 -35.72 -24.30
N CYS A 248 30.04 -35.34 -25.31
CA CYS A 248 29.75 -36.21 -26.48
C CYS A 248 31.02 -36.60 -27.24
N ARG A 249 31.98 -35.68 -27.40
CA ARG A 249 33.24 -35.97 -28.12
C ARG A 249 34.13 -37.00 -27.44
N ARG A 250 34.04 -37.13 -26.12
CA ARG A 250 34.80 -38.13 -25.34
C ARG A 250 34.15 -39.50 -25.32
N SER A 251 32.86 -39.62 -25.62
CA SER A 251 32.15 -40.90 -25.59
C SER A 251 32.17 -41.66 -26.91
N CYS A 252 32.66 -41.05 -28.00
CA CYS A 252 32.79 -41.66 -29.33
C CYS A 252 34.23 -42.04 -29.69
N ARG A 253 35.15 -42.09 -28.72
CA ARG A 253 36.49 -42.70 -28.85
C ARG A 253 36.60 -43.84 -27.86
#